data_AF-A0A8H2XRE0-F1
#
_entry.id   AF-A0A8H2XRE0-F1
#
_cell.length_a   1.000
_cell.length_b   1.000
_cell.length_c   1.000
_cell.angle_alpha   90.00
_cell.angle_beta   90.00
_cell.angle_gamma   90.00
#
_symmetry.space_group_name_H-M   'P 1'
#
loop_
_entity.id
_entity.type
_entity.pdbx_description
1 polymer ?
#
loop_
_entity_poly.entity_id
_entity_poly.type
_entity_poly.pdbx_seq_one_letter_code
_entity_poly.pdbx_strand_id
1 'polypeptide(L)'
;MSLADLFGGNIIDAITSVHDQLQLTKYLAVASCTLVLYDWLTTLDLEIEFIWGTPWTLGRLTYHMNRIWPIILLGCKNSAFFYAYGTLIQFSVISGVFLVRCWALYGDRRVPEVPMGFVLGPSMLPWMFRYFSSALVKRESKAIYLVNPLPTLFTGCPILLPSGMWMVYLSPTIYESLVFILTSWKMWKMSRGHNATPLAQRLTHNGTFYFILLLALIIFACVGGTTESIRLASSGSGIAGALSSVTHLTRTHHYIVLCPTRRDTMTDTAFRKIDVDKLEEDILLATDLYDPDPRGPDGALADAKSKTGQVRTALSKGDVQGALSLILTDPPYGSEAEEAKAVTTSSVFLVLTSTKATDIPNILNSLEPEQHDTLMKYLYKGMAMQNEPTVEVNSSILLTWHEKLTEFAGTGCIVRVMTDRRVV
;
A
#
# COMPACT_ATOMS: atom_id res chain seq x y z
N MET A 1 14.34 7.47 -54.06
CA MET A 1 14.82 8.78 -53.58
C MET A 1 16.17 8.54 -52.95
N SER A 2 17.25 9.13 -53.48
CA SER A 2 18.58 8.90 -52.92
C SER A 2 18.73 9.67 -51.60
N LEU A 3 19.62 9.23 -50.71
CA LEU A 3 19.94 9.91 -49.44
C LEU A 3 20.33 11.40 -49.66
N ALA A 4 20.86 11.74 -50.83
CA ALA A 4 21.22 13.11 -51.19
C ALA A 4 19.98 13.98 -51.49
N ASP A 5 18.91 13.40 -52.06
CA ASP A 5 17.69 14.14 -52.42
C ASP A 5 16.79 14.45 -51.21
N LEU A 6 17.00 13.76 -50.08
CA LEU A 6 16.16 13.84 -48.89
C LEU A 6 16.64 14.88 -47.87
N PHE A 7 17.92 15.28 -47.93
CA PHE A 7 18.57 16.01 -46.83
C PHE A 7 19.16 17.39 -47.18
N GLY A 8 19.21 17.82 -48.44
CA GLY A 8 19.57 19.21 -48.80
C GLY A 8 20.83 19.77 -48.12
N GLY A 9 21.79 18.91 -47.75
CA GLY A 9 22.92 19.22 -46.88
C GLY A 9 23.97 18.10 -46.84
N ASN A 10 25.06 18.31 -46.10
CA ASN A 10 26.17 17.35 -45.99
C ASN A 10 25.69 15.99 -45.47
N ILE A 11 25.90 14.94 -46.26
CA ILE A 11 25.51 13.56 -45.96
C ILE A 11 26.05 13.07 -44.61
N ILE A 12 27.23 13.55 -44.19
CA ILE A 12 27.88 13.21 -42.93
C ILE A 12 27.07 13.70 -41.73
N ASP A 13 26.54 14.93 -41.79
CA ASP A 13 25.75 15.52 -40.69
C ASP A 13 24.42 14.79 -40.51
N ALA A 14 23.79 14.40 -41.61
CA ALA A 14 22.57 13.60 -41.61
C ALA A 14 22.79 12.21 -40.99
N ILE A 15 23.88 11.53 -41.36
CA ILE A 15 24.24 10.21 -40.81
C ILE A 15 24.52 10.31 -39.31
N THR A 16 25.22 11.36 -38.87
CA THR A 16 25.57 11.57 -37.46
C THR A 16 24.32 11.84 -36.63
N SER A 17 23.41 12.70 -37.11
CA SER A 17 22.12 12.97 -36.46
C SER A 17 21.26 11.70 -36.30
N VAL A 18 21.17 10.87 -37.35
CA VAL A 18 20.43 9.59 -37.28
C VAL A 18 21.09 8.61 -36.31
N HIS A 19 22.43 8.57 -36.25
CA HIS A 19 23.16 7.74 -35.31
C HIS A 19 22.88 8.14 -33.86
N ASP A 20 22.98 9.42 -33.54
CA ASP A 20 22.76 9.94 -32.18
C ASP A 20 21.33 9.67 -31.70
N GLN A 21 20.34 9.85 -32.59
CA GLN A 21 18.94 9.51 -32.30
C GLN A 21 18.75 8.03 -31.99
N LEU A 22 19.34 7.15 -32.81
CA LEU A 22 19.26 5.70 -32.60
C LEU A 22 19.94 5.26 -31.30
N GLN A 23 21.10 5.85 -30.96
CA GLN A 23 21.78 5.55 -29.70
C GLN A 23 20.97 6.03 -28.50
N LEU A 24 20.45 7.25 -28.54
CA LEU A 24 19.61 7.80 -27.49
C LEU A 24 18.36 6.93 -27.27
N THR A 25 17.68 6.51 -28.35
CA THR A 25 16.54 5.61 -28.26
C THR A 25 16.92 4.27 -27.62
N LYS A 26 18.07 3.68 -27.99
CA LYS A 26 18.54 2.42 -27.41
C LYS A 26 18.83 2.55 -25.92
N TYR A 27 19.54 3.59 -25.51
CA TYR A 27 19.84 3.83 -24.09
C TYR A 27 18.56 4.05 -23.28
N LEU A 28 17.62 4.85 -23.79
CA LEU A 28 16.33 5.05 -23.13
C LEU A 28 15.48 3.78 -23.08
N ALA A 29 15.52 2.94 -24.11
CA ALA A 29 14.80 1.67 -24.13
C ALA A 29 15.38 0.69 -23.09
N VAL A 30 16.72 0.57 -23.01
CA VAL A 30 17.38 -0.26 -21.98
C VAL A 30 17.08 0.25 -20.58
N ALA A 31 17.13 1.57 -20.36
CA ALA A 31 16.75 2.17 -19.08
C ALA A 31 15.28 1.88 -18.74
N SER A 32 14.38 1.99 -19.71
CA SER A 32 12.95 1.70 -19.55
C SER A 32 12.69 0.23 -19.20
N CYS A 33 13.36 -0.71 -19.89
CA CYS A 33 13.31 -2.13 -19.56
C CYS A 33 13.82 -2.40 -18.14
N THR A 34 14.96 -1.81 -17.78
CA THR A 34 15.59 -2.02 -16.48
C THR A 34 14.71 -1.51 -15.35
N LEU A 35 14.10 -0.33 -15.52
CA LEU A 35 13.16 0.23 -14.56
C LEU A 35 11.93 -0.66 -14.36
N VAL A 36 11.33 -1.16 -15.46
CA VAL A 36 10.17 -2.05 -15.37
C VAL A 36 10.53 -3.37 -14.71
N LEU A 37 11.68 -3.96 -15.05
CA LEU A 37 12.15 -5.20 -14.43
C LEU A 37 12.48 -5.01 -12.95
N TYR A 38 13.13 -3.91 -12.58
CA TYR A 38 13.43 -3.57 -11.20
C TYR A 38 12.14 -3.46 -10.38
N ASP A 39 11.19 -2.64 -10.85
CA ASP A 39 9.88 -2.48 -10.22
C ASP A 39 9.16 -3.83 -10.08
N TRP A 40 9.22 -4.69 -11.11
CA TRP A 40 8.66 -6.04 -11.09
C TRP A 40 9.22 -6.89 -9.95
N LEU A 41 10.55 -6.96 -9.86
CA LEU A 41 11.23 -7.80 -8.88
C LEU A 41 11.01 -7.31 -7.45
N THR A 42 10.98 -5.99 -7.24
CA THR A 42 10.82 -5.41 -5.90
C THR A 42 9.38 -5.44 -5.36
N THR A 43 8.40 -5.79 -6.20
CA THR A 43 6.98 -5.73 -5.81
C THR A 43 6.23 -7.05 -6.02
N LEU A 44 6.93 -8.09 -6.48
CA LEU A 44 6.35 -9.38 -6.82
C LEU A 44 5.76 -10.09 -5.59
N ASP A 45 6.44 -10.02 -4.45
CA ASP A 45 6.00 -10.55 -3.16
C ASP A 45 4.62 -9.99 -2.78
N LEU A 46 4.47 -8.67 -2.85
CA LEU A 46 3.23 -7.98 -2.55
C LEU A 46 2.13 -8.28 -3.60
N GLU A 47 2.48 -8.41 -4.88
CA GLU A 47 1.51 -8.77 -5.91
C GLU A 47 0.88 -10.16 -5.69
N ILE A 48 1.72 -11.13 -5.33
CA ILE A 48 1.30 -12.51 -5.11
C ILE A 48 0.33 -12.54 -3.93
N GLU A 49 0.66 -11.84 -2.85
CA GLU A 49 -0.16 -11.77 -1.64
C GLU A 49 -1.54 -11.13 -1.92
N PHE A 50 -1.55 -9.99 -2.62
CA PHE A 50 -2.76 -9.17 -2.65
C PHE A 50 -3.55 -9.18 -3.96
N ILE A 51 -2.92 -9.48 -5.11
CA ILE A 51 -3.57 -9.35 -6.42
C ILE A 51 -3.90 -10.73 -6.99
N TRP A 52 -2.98 -11.69 -6.85
CA TRP A 52 -3.10 -12.96 -7.55
C TRP A 52 -4.26 -13.82 -7.02
N GLY A 53 -4.54 -13.74 -5.72
CA GLY A 53 -5.65 -14.44 -5.05
C GLY A 53 -7.04 -13.81 -5.19
N THR A 54 -7.16 -12.63 -5.81
CA THR A 54 -8.45 -11.92 -5.93
C THR A 54 -9.27 -12.40 -7.13
N PRO A 55 -10.63 -12.36 -7.11
CA PRO A 55 -11.42 -12.73 -8.27
C PRO A 55 -11.14 -11.82 -9.47
N TRP A 56 -11.30 -12.35 -10.69
CA TRP A 56 -11.09 -11.58 -11.92
C TRP A 56 -12.12 -10.45 -12.06
N THR A 57 -11.66 -9.23 -11.83
CA THR A 57 -12.42 -7.99 -12.03
C THR A 57 -11.84 -7.19 -13.19
N LEU A 58 -12.60 -6.22 -13.72
CA LEU A 58 -12.12 -5.30 -14.75
C LEU A 58 -10.85 -4.55 -14.32
N GLY A 59 -10.73 -4.22 -13.03
CA GLY A 59 -9.53 -3.58 -12.46
C GLY A 59 -8.30 -4.49 -12.44
N ARG A 60 -8.48 -5.79 -12.14
CA ARG A 60 -7.39 -6.78 -12.20
C ARG A 60 -6.91 -6.99 -13.64
N LEU A 61 -7.84 -7.02 -14.60
CA LEU A 61 -7.51 -7.15 -16.01
C LEU A 61 -6.70 -5.96 -16.52
N THR A 62 -7.16 -4.72 -16.26
CA THR A 62 -6.44 -3.51 -16.68
C THR A 62 -5.09 -3.37 -16.00
N TYR A 63 -4.97 -3.82 -14.75
CA TYR A 63 -3.70 -3.91 -14.03
C TYR A 63 -2.69 -4.83 -14.74
N HIS A 64 -3.06 -6.10 -14.98
CA HIS A 64 -2.15 -7.04 -15.64
C HIS A 64 -1.82 -6.62 -17.08
N MET A 65 -2.79 -6.01 -17.80
CA MET A 65 -2.53 -5.43 -19.11
C MET A 65 -1.50 -4.29 -19.04
N ASN A 66 -1.68 -3.31 -18.15
CA ASN A 66 -0.74 -2.20 -18.01
C ASN A 66 0.66 -2.65 -17.56
N ARG A 67 0.74 -3.79 -16.85
CA ARG A 67 1.98 -4.34 -16.28
C ARG A 67 2.77 -5.23 -17.25
N ILE A 68 2.08 -6.10 -18.00
CA ILE A 68 2.73 -7.07 -18.90
C ILE A 68 2.97 -6.45 -20.29
N TRP A 69 2.09 -5.56 -20.74
CA TRP A 69 2.14 -5.02 -22.10
C TRP A 69 3.40 -4.21 -22.44
N PRO A 70 3.94 -3.32 -21.56
CA PRO A 70 5.20 -2.63 -21.83
C PRO A 70 6.39 -3.56 -22.05
N ILE A 71 6.45 -4.68 -21.32
CA ILE A 71 7.51 -5.69 -21.45
C ILE A 71 7.39 -6.40 -22.80
N ILE A 72 6.17 -6.76 -23.21
CA ILE A 72 5.92 -7.35 -24.53
C ILE A 72 6.32 -6.38 -25.64
N LEU A 73 6.02 -5.09 -25.50
CA LEU A 73 6.40 -4.07 -26.48
C LEU A 73 7.91 -3.86 -26.58
N LEU A 74 8.61 -3.87 -25.45
CA LEU A 74 10.05 -3.67 -25.39
C LEU A 74 10.86 -4.92 -25.77
N GLY A 75 10.33 -6.11 -25.50
CA GLY A 75 10.99 -7.40 -25.74
C GLY A 75 10.78 -7.97 -27.15
N CYS A 76 9.76 -7.52 -27.88
CA CYS A 76 9.44 -8.07 -29.20
C CYS A 76 10.27 -7.39 -30.30
N LYS A 77 11.23 -8.13 -30.87
CA LYS A 77 12.10 -7.66 -31.98
C LYS A 77 11.38 -7.50 -33.32
N ASN A 78 10.14 -7.98 -33.46
CA ASN A 78 9.52 -8.17 -34.76
C ASN A 78 8.42 -7.15 -35.09
N SER A 79 8.74 -6.35 -36.12
CA SER A 79 7.91 -5.38 -36.84
C SER A 79 7.67 -4.04 -36.12
N ALA A 80 8.09 -2.96 -36.78
CA ALA A 80 7.72 -1.59 -36.43
C ALA A 80 6.19 -1.39 -36.36
N PHE A 81 5.43 -2.22 -37.10
CA PHE A 81 3.97 -2.29 -37.01
C PHE A 81 3.49 -2.75 -35.63
N PHE A 82 4.06 -3.82 -35.09
CA PHE A 82 3.70 -4.30 -33.74
C PHE A 82 3.95 -3.22 -32.69
N TYR A 83 5.09 -2.53 -32.76
CA TYR A 83 5.40 -1.42 -31.86
C TYR A 83 4.45 -0.23 -32.05
N ALA A 84 4.08 0.13 -33.29
CA ALA A 84 3.16 1.23 -33.56
C ALA A 84 1.72 0.94 -33.09
N TYR A 85 1.17 -0.24 -33.37
CA TYR A 85 -0.17 -0.60 -32.87
C TYR A 85 -0.16 -0.88 -31.38
N GLY A 86 0.93 -1.46 -30.89
CA GLY A 86 1.11 -1.79 -29.49
C GLY A 86 1.22 -0.57 -28.59
N THR A 87 1.91 0.48 -29.04
CA THR A 87 1.93 1.78 -28.33
C THR A 87 0.54 2.42 -28.29
N LEU A 88 -0.26 2.32 -29.36
CA LEU A 88 -1.65 2.79 -29.34
C LEU A 88 -2.49 2.08 -28.28
N ILE A 89 -2.38 0.75 -28.20
CA ILE A 89 -3.07 -0.06 -27.18
C ILE A 89 -2.61 0.34 -25.77
N GLN A 90 -1.30 0.53 -25.56
CA GLN A 90 -0.77 0.96 -24.27
C GLN A 90 -1.38 2.28 -23.81
N PHE A 91 -1.38 3.29 -24.68
CA PHE A 91 -1.97 4.59 -24.32
C PHE A 91 -3.49 4.52 -24.10
N SER A 92 -4.19 3.63 -24.80
CA SER A 92 -5.61 3.37 -24.56
C SER A 92 -5.87 2.77 -23.18
N VAL A 93 -5.01 1.84 -22.73
CA VAL A 93 -5.08 1.28 -21.37
C VAL A 93 -4.83 2.37 -20.33
N ILE A 94 -3.82 3.22 -20.54
CA ILE A 94 -3.51 4.36 -19.66
C ILE A 94 -4.72 5.29 -19.52
N SER A 95 -5.31 5.72 -20.65
CA SER A 95 -6.49 6.59 -20.62
C SER A 95 -7.72 5.93 -20.00
N GLY A 96 -7.90 4.62 -20.19
CA GLY A 96 -8.97 3.87 -19.54
C GLY A 96 -8.84 3.82 -18.02
N VAL A 97 -7.63 3.64 -17.51
CA VAL A 97 -7.34 3.68 -16.07
C VAL A 97 -7.69 5.05 -15.48
N PHE A 98 -7.30 6.12 -16.15
CA PHE A 98 -7.60 7.49 -15.72
C PHE A 98 -9.11 7.76 -15.66
N LEU A 99 -9.85 7.31 -16.67
CA LEU A 99 -11.29 7.42 -16.71
C LEU A 99 -11.95 6.70 -15.53
N VAL A 100 -11.55 5.46 -15.23
CA VAL A 100 -12.09 4.69 -14.10
C VAL A 100 -11.80 5.37 -12.76
N ARG A 101 -10.58 5.92 -12.57
CA ARG A 101 -10.22 6.66 -11.36
C ARG A 101 -11.01 7.96 -11.21
N CYS A 102 -11.20 8.68 -12.31
CA CYS A 102 -12.00 9.89 -12.36
C CYS A 102 -13.47 9.61 -12.03
N TRP A 103 -14.01 8.52 -12.59
CA TRP A 103 -15.36 8.04 -12.31
C TRP A 103 -15.57 7.67 -10.83
N ALA A 104 -14.63 6.94 -10.24
CA ALA A 104 -14.69 6.59 -8.82
C ALA A 104 -14.72 7.82 -7.90
N LEU A 105 -14.08 8.92 -8.29
CA LEU A 105 -14.03 10.16 -7.49
C LEU A 105 -15.30 11.02 -7.59
N TYR A 106 -16.00 10.96 -8.72
CA TYR A 106 -17.18 11.81 -9.01
C TYR A 106 -18.54 11.09 -8.90
N GLY A 107 -18.56 9.77 -8.72
CA GLY A 107 -19.75 8.93 -8.76
C GLY A 107 -20.70 9.00 -7.56
N ASP A 108 -20.82 10.12 -6.82
CA ASP A 108 -21.78 10.22 -5.70
C ASP A 108 -23.20 10.61 -6.17
N ARG A 109 -24.21 9.94 -5.59
CA ARG A 109 -25.49 9.60 -6.23
C ARG A 109 -26.58 10.68 -6.18
N ARG A 110 -26.34 11.87 -5.63
CA ARG A 110 -27.45 12.83 -5.40
C ARG A 110 -27.49 14.04 -6.33
N VAL A 111 -26.35 14.52 -6.82
CA VAL A 111 -26.30 15.49 -7.93
C VAL A 111 -24.93 15.35 -8.59
N PRO A 112 -24.80 14.86 -9.83
CA PRO A 112 -23.53 14.89 -10.52
C PRO A 112 -23.19 16.36 -10.81
N GLU A 113 -22.23 16.94 -10.08
CA GLU A 113 -21.72 18.30 -10.34
C GLU A 113 -21.20 18.47 -11.78
N VAL A 114 -20.85 17.35 -12.43
CA VAL A 114 -20.52 17.26 -13.85
C VAL A 114 -21.37 16.12 -14.44
N PRO A 115 -22.26 16.38 -15.42
CA PRO A 115 -23.08 15.33 -16.00
C PRO A 115 -22.18 14.24 -16.61
N MET A 116 -22.47 12.98 -16.31
CA MET A 116 -21.65 11.82 -16.65
C MET A 116 -21.37 11.68 -18.16
N GLY A 117 -22.24 12.25 -19.01
CA GLY A 117 -22.01 12.38 -20.45
C GLY A 117 -20.87 13.32 -20.86
N PHE A 118 -20.46 14.26 -20.01
CA PHE A 118 -19.33 15.17 -20.25
C PHE A 118 -17.96 14.54 -19.97
N VAL A 119 -17.91 13.46 -19.19
CA VAL A 119 -16.67 12.69 -18.92
C VAL A 119 -16.57 11.48 -19.86
N LEU A 120 -17.71 10.85 -20.20
CA LEU A 120 -17.77 9.74 -21.15
C LEU A 120 -17.76 10.20 -22.62
N GLY A 121 -18.39 11.32 -22.96
CA GLY A 121 -18.43 11.87 -24.33
C GLY A 121 -17.03 12.14 -24.93
N PRO A 122 -16.09 12.73 -24.17
CA PRO A 122 -14.70 12.87 -24.59
C PRO A 122 -13.86 11.60 -24.49
N SER A 123 -14.41 10.43 -24.13
CA SER A 123 -13.66 9.17 -24.16
C SER A 123 -13.70 8.50 -25.54
N MET A 124 -14.68 8.83 -26.40
CA MET A 124 -14.74 8.31 -27.78
C MET A 124 -14.01 9.23 -28.77
N LEU A 125 -14.03 10.55 -28.54
CA LEU A 125 -13.40 11.55 -29.40
C LEU A 125 -11.87 11.38 -29.55
N PRO A 126 -11.10 11.07 -28.50
CA PRO A 126 -9.68 10.76 -28.61
C PRO A 126 -9.40 9.44 -29.33
N TRP A 127 -10.29 8.46 -29.21
CA TRP A 127 -10.16 7.20 -29.94
C TRP A 127 -10.41 7.41 -31.43
N MET A 128 -11.44 8.18 -31.77
CA MET A 128 -11.73 8.58 -33.16
C MET A 128 -10.63 9.48 -33.73
N PHE A 129 -10.11 10.43 -32.95
CA PHE A 129 -9.02 11.32 -33.37
C PHE A 129 -7.69 10.59 -33.48
N ARG A 130 -7.36 9.63 -32.61
CA ARG A 130 -6.18 8.75 -32.75
C ARG A 130 -6.31 7.82 -33.94
N TYR A 131 -7.48 7.22 -34.14
CA TYR A 131 -7.74 6.38 -35.30
C TYR A 131 -7.63 7.20 -36.59
N PHE A 132 -8.20 8.41 -36.60
CA PHE A 132 -8.14 9.33 -37.73
C PHE A 132 -6.72 9.88 -37.97
N SER A 133 -6.00 10.32 -36.94
CA SER A 133 -4.60 10.79 -37.07
C SER A 133 -3.66 9.67 -37.51
N SER A 134 -3.82 8.44 -36.99
CA SER A 134 -3.04 7.29 -37.47
C SER A 134 -3.42 6.88 -38.91
N ALA A 135 -4.67 7.05 -39.32
CA ALA A 135 -5.11 6.87 -40.70
C ALA A 135 -4.58 7.97 -41.64
N LEU A 136 -4.53 9.22 -41.18
CA LEU A 136 -3.92 10.35 -41.91
C LEU A 136 -2.41 10.17 -42.06
N VAL A 137 -1.71 9.79 -40.98
CA VAL A 137 -0.28 9.46 -41.02
C VAL A 137 -0.01 8.30 -41.99
N LYS A 138 -0.82 7.23 -41.96
CA LYS A 138 -0.70 6.13 -42.95
C LYS A 138 -0.94 6.58 -44.39
N ARG A 139 -1.83 7.55 -44.61
CA ARG A 139 -2.18 8.08 -45.93
C ARG A 139 -1.10 9.00 -46.49
N GLU A 140 -0.47 9.81 -45.64
CA GLU A 140 0.52 10.82 -46.07
C GLU A 140 1.98 10.35 -45.95
N SER A 141 2.28 9.38 -45.10
CA SER A 141 3.65 8.95 -44.84
C SER A 141 3.82 7.44 -44.94
N LYS A 142 4.31 6.99 -46.09
CA LYS A 142 5.02 5.71 -46.16
C LYS A 142 6.27 5.87 -45.29
N ALA A 143 6.31 5.20 -44.14
CA ALA A 143 7.55 5.10 -43.37
C ALA A 143 8.65 4.64 -44.31
N ILE A 144 9.69 5.47 -44.48
CA ILE A 144 10.75 5.18 -45.44
C ILE A 144 11.69 4.22 -44.73
N TYR A 145 11.59 2.93 -45.06
CA TYR A 145 12.56 1.93 -44.67
C TYR A 145 13.83 2.18 -45.47
N LEU A 146 14.85 2.77 -44.84
CA LEU A 146 16.15 2.89 -45.48
C LEU A 146 16.84 1.52 -45.45
N VAL A 147 17.26 1.03 -46.61
CA VAL A 147 18.23 -0.07 -46.69
C VAL A 147 19.46 0.39 -45.92
N ASN A 148 19.82 -0.36 -44.88
CA ASN A 148 20.90 0.02 -43.98
C ASN A 148 22.20 0.23 -44.77
N PRO A 149 22.69 1.47 -44.89
CA PRO A 149 23.84 1.78 -45.74
C PRO A 149 25.16 1.36 -45.10
N LEU A 150 25.21 1.14 -43.78
CA LEU A 150 26.39 0.69 -43.04
C LEU A 150 26.01 -0.39 -42.01
N PRO A 151 25.84 -1.66 -42.41
CA PRO A 151 25.47 -2.75 -41.51
C PRO A 151 26.53 -3.08 -40.43
N THR A 152 27.77 -2.64 -40.63
CA THR A 152 28.86 -2.75 -39.65
C THR A 152 28.79 -1.70 -38.54
N LEU A 153 28.16 -0.54 -38.80
CA LEU A 153 28.01 0.57 -37.84
C LEU A 153 26.61 0.61 -37.22
N PHE A 154 25.58 0.20 -37.98
CA PHE A 154 24.18 0.16 -37.56
C PHE A 154 23.66 -1.28 -37.53
N THR A 155 23.18 -1.73 -36.38
CA THR A 155 22.38 -2.94 -36.26
C THR A 155 20.89 -2.59 -36.43
N GLY A 156 20.23 -3.19 -37.43
CA GLY A 156 18.80 -3.00 -37.73
C GLY A 156 18.49 -2.18 -38.99
N CYS A 157 17.21 -1.91 -39.24
CA CYS A 157 16.73 -1.07 -40.33
C CYS A 157 16.43 0.34 -39.76
N PRO A 158 17.11 1.40 -40.20
CA PRO A 158 16.79 2.76 -39.79
C PRO A 158 15.40 3.15 -40.33
N ILE A 159 14.55 3.65 -39.43
CA ILE A 159 13.18 4.09 -39.74
C ILE A 159 13.14 5.60 -39.51
N LEU A 160 12.85 6.37 -40.56
CA LEU A 160 12.50 7.77 -40.40
C LEU A 160 11.02 7.90 -40.08
N LEU A 161 10.73 8.52 -38.94
CA LEU A 161 9.37 8.83 -38.51
C LEU A 161 8.89 10.13 -39.16
N PRO A 162 7.66 10.16 -39.68
CA PRO A 162 7.09 11.35 -40.30
C PRO A 162 6.96 12.51 -39.32
N SER A 163 7.08 13.73 -39.84
CA SER A 163 6.96 14.97 -39.05
C SER A 163 5.60 15.16 -38.39
N GLY A 164 4.54 14.55 -38.92
CA GLY A 164 3.19 14.59 -38.37
C GLY A 164 2.92 13.66 -37.17
N MET A 165 3.90 12.92 -36.66
CA MET A 165 3.68 11.91 -35.62
C MET A 165 3.17 12.50 -34.29
N TRP A 166 3.53 13.75 -33.97
CA TRP A 166 3.07 14.44 -32.75
C TRP A 166 1.55 14.55 -32.64
N MET A 167 0.83 14.58 -33.77
CA MET A 167 -0.64 14.66 -33.80
C MET A 167 -1.29 13.46 -33.09
N VAL A 168 -0.63 12.30 -33.09
CA VAL A 168 -1.11 11.09 -32.40
C VAL A 168 -1.10 11.28 -30.87
N TYR A 169 -0.18 12.10 -30.36
CA TYR A 169 -0.02 12.37 -28.92
C TYR A 169 -0.79 13.62 -28.45
N LEU A 170 -1.20 14.50 -29.35
CA LEU A 170 -1.98 15.69 -29.00
C LEU A 170 -3.29 15.33 -28.29
N SER A 171 -3.99 14.33 -28.81
CA SER A 171 -5.27 13.87 -28.27
C SER A 171 -5.19 13.31 -26.84
N PRO A 172 -4.29 12.36 -26.51
CA PRO A 172 -4.05 11.98 -25.12
C PRO A 172 -3.69 13.18 -24.26
N THR A 173 -2.84 14.08 -24.76
CA THR A 173 -2.38 15.21 -23.95
C THR A 173 -3.56 16.07 -23.51
N ILE A 174 -4.49 16.38 -24.42
CA ILE A 174 -5.69 17.15 -24.11
C ILE A 174 -6.60 16.38 -23.14
N TYR A 175 -6.87 15.10 -23.42
CA TYR A 175 -7.77 14.29 -22.60
C TYR A 175 -7.25 14.10 -21.17
N GLU A 176 -5.99 13.71 -21.03
CA GLU A 176 -5.37 13.47 -19.72
C GLU A 176 -5.21 14.78 -18.94
N SER A 177 -4.95 15.91 -19.61
CA SER A 177 -4.97 17.22 -18.96
C SER A 177 -6.36 17.54 -18.39
N LEU A 178 -7.42 17.29 -19.14
CA LEU A 178 -8.80 17.51 -18.67
C LEU A 178 -9.13 16.62 -17.47
N VAL A 179 -8.80 15.32 -17.54
CA VAL A 179 -9.01 14.38 -16.44
C VAL A 179 -8.17 14.78 -15.22
N PHE A 180 -6.93 15.20 -15.40
CA PHE A 180 -6.06 15.70 -14.33
C PHE A 180 -6.62 16.94 -13.65
N ILE A 181 -7.12 17.91 -14.43
CA ILE A 181 -7.72 19.14 -13.88
C ILE A 181 -8.95 18.80 -13.07
N LEU A 182 -9.84 17.95 -13.59
CA LEU A 182 -11.04 17.51 -12.87
C LEU A 182 -10.68 16.77 -11.57
N THR A 183 -9.82 15.75 -11.66
CA THR A 183 -9.41 14.98 -10.48
C THR A 183 -8.74 15.86 -9.42
N SER A 184 -7.82 16.73 -9.82
CA SER A 184 -7.12 17.65 -8.90
C SER A 184 -8.07 18.68 -8.29
N TRP A 185 -9.00 19.22 -9.07
CA TRP A 185 -9.99 20.17 -8.58
C TRP A 185 -10.93 19.54 -7.54
N LYS A 186 -11.43 18.33 -7.79
CA LYS A 186 -12.30 17.61 -6.85
C LYS A 186 -11.55 17.24 -5.57
N MET A 187 -10.32 16.75 -5.70
CA MET A 187 -9.43 16.45 -4.57
C MET A 187 -9.18 17.71 -3.72
N TRP A 188 -8.83 18.84 -4.35
CA TRP A 188 -8.62 20.11 -3.65
C TRP A 188 -9.88 20.61 -2.94
N LYS A 189 -11.04 20.53 -3.60
CA LYS A 189 -12.34 20.89 -3.02
C LYS A 189 -12.68 20.03 -1.80
N MET A 190 -12.41 18.73 -1.84
CA MET A 190 -12.60 17.81 -0.70
C MET A 190 -11.63 18.11 0.44
N SER A 191 -10.39 18.47 0.13
CA SER A 191 -9.36 18.84 1.13
C SER A 191 -9.66 20.13 1.89
N ARG A 192 -10.53 21.02 1.36
CA ARG A 192 -10.95 22.27 2.01
C ARG A 192 -12.30 22.18 2.74
N GLY A 193 -12.95 21.02 2.74
CA GLY A 193 -14.18 20.81 3.51
C GLY A 193 -13.92 20.81 5.02
N HIS A 194 -14.90 21.25 5.84
CA HIS A 194 -14.79 21.32 7.31
C HIS A 194 -14.51 19.95 7.99
N ASN A 195 -14.62 18.83 7.27
CA ASN A 195 -14.35 17.46 7.73
C ASN A 195 -13.33 16.75 6.79
N ALA A 196 -12.23 17.41 6.44
CA ALA A 196 -11.18 16.78 5.65
C ALA A 196 -10.51 15.69 6.49
N THR A 197 -10.74 14.42 6.13
CA THR A 197 -10.05 13.29 6.77
C THR A 197 -8.57 13.31 6.40
N PRO A 198 -7.65 12.88 7.29
CA PRO A 198 -6.23 12.78 6.97
C PRO A 198 -5.96 11.90 5.72
N LEU A 199 -6.85 10.94 5.42
CA LEU A 199 -6.87 10.21 4.15
C LEU A 199 -6.99 11.12 2.95
N ALA A 200 -7.96 12.04 2.96
CA ALA A 200 -8.23 12.90 1.82
C ALA A 200 -7.03 13.82 1.56
N GLN A 201 -6.36 14.28 2.62
CA GLN A 201 -5.16 15.11 2.53
C GLN A 201 -3.91 14.34 2.05
N ARG A 202 -3.72 13.09 2.49
CA ARG A 202 -2.65 12.22 1.95
C ARG A 202 -2.94 11.80 0.52
N LEU A 203 -4.22 11.56 0.18
CA LEU A 203 -4.68 11.24 -1.16
C LEU A 203 -4.45 12.42 -2.12
N THR A 204 -4.64 13.67 -1.67
CA THR A 204 -4.36 14.85 -2.49
C THR A 204 -2.86 15.07 -2.68
N HIS A 205 -2.07 15.01 -1.61
CA HIS A 205 -0.63 15.29 -1.69
C HIS A 205 0.10 14.21 -2.50
N ASN A 206 -0.14 12.95 -2.17
CA ASN A 206 0.46 11.86 -2.90
C ASN A 206 -0.22 11.77 -4.28
N GLY A 207 -1.53 11.51 -4.35
CA GLY A 207 -2.29 11.26 -5.60
C GLY A 207 -1.92 12.18 -6.76
N THR A 208 -1.82 13.49 -6.52
CA THR A 208 -1.51 14.52 -7.53
C THR A 208 -0.13 14.35 -8.17
N PHE A 209 0.90 13.94 -7.42
CA PHE A 209 2.27 13.77 -7.94
C PHE A 209 2.38 12.76 -9.08
N TYR A 210 1.65 11.64 -8.98
CA TYR A 210 1.56 10.62 -10.04
C TYR A 210 1.00 11.22 -11.33
N PHE A 211 -0.09 11.99 -11.19
CA PHE A 211 -0.75 12.59 -12.34
C PHE A 211 0.12 13.65 -13.01
N ILE A 212 0.87 14.44 -12.21
CA ILE A 212 1.85 15.40 -12.72
C ILE A 212 2.94 14.69 -13.53
N LEU A 213 3.50 13.60 -13.00
CA LEU A 213 4.56 12.85 -13.67
C LEU A 213 4.08 12.24 -15.00
N LEU A 214 2.89 11.66 -15.03
CA LEU A 214 2.32 11.11 -16.27
C LEU A 214 1.95 12.18 -17.29
N LEU A 215 1.38 13.30 -16.84
CA LEU A 215 1.09 14.43 -17.71
C LEU A 215 2.40 14.96 -18.33
N ALA A 216 3.46 15.09 -17.54
CA ALA A 216 4.78 15.50 -18.02
C ALA A 216 5.34 14.55 -19.09
N LEU A 217 5.16 13.24 -18.92
CA LEU A 217 5.60 12.23 -19.90
C LEU A 217 4.82 12.27 -21.21
N ILE A 218 3.52 12.53 -21.15
CA ILE A 218 2.67 12.65 -22.34
C ILE A 218 2.97 13.97 -23.08
N ILE A 219 3.21 15.06 -22.35
CA ILE A 219 3.70 16.32 -22.91
C ILE A 219 5.07 16.11 -23.56
N PHE A 220 5.99 15.40 -22.90
CA PHE A 220 7.29 15.05 -23.46
C PHE A 220 7.16 14.25 -24.77
N ALA A 221 6.24 13.29 -24.85
CA ALA A 221 5.98 12.56 -26.09
C ALA A 221 5.38 13.45 -27.20
N CYS A 222 4.48 14.37 -26.84
CA CYS A 222 3.87 15.30 -27.79
C CYS A 222 4.89 16.32 -28.34
N VAL A 223 5.64 16.98 -27.47
CA VAL A 223 6.68 17.96 -27.83
C VAL A 223 7.89 17.27 -28.48
N GLY A 224 8.27 16.10 -27.97
CA GLY A 224 9.32 15.28 -28.56
C GLY A 224 8.99 14.82 -29.97
N GLY A 225 7.71 14.68 -30.32
CA GLY A 225 7.26 14.36 -31.67
C GLY A 225 7.48 15.49 -32.69
N THR A 226 7.47 16.77 -32.27
CA THR A 226 7.69 17.91 -33.15
C THR A 226 9.17 18.13 -33.45
N THR A 227 10.03 17.82 -32.48
CA THR A 227 11.47 18.05 -32.56
C THR A 227 12.19 16.89 -33.25
N GLU A 228 12.87 17.14 -34.37
CA GLU A 228 13.53 16.10 -35.17
C GLU A 228 14.56 15.30 -34.36
N SER A 229 15.39 15.98 -33.56
CA SER A 229 16.49 15.38 -32.79
C SER A 229 16.07 14.40 -31.69
N ILE A 230 14.80 14.44 -31.25
CA ILE A 230 14.30 13.58 -30.16
C ILE A 230 13.04 12.80 -30.55
N ARG A 231 12.59 12.89 -31.82
CA ARG A 231 11.36 12.22 -32.30
C ARG A 231 11.41 10.71 -32.12
N LEU A 232 12.52 10.11 -32.51
CA LEU A 232 12.71 8.66 -32.38
C LEU A 232 12.91 8.24 -30.93
N ALA A 233 13.55 9.08 -30.11
CA ALA A 233 13.79 8.80 -28.69
C ALA A 233 12.50 8.90 -27.86
N SER A 234 11.67 9.90 -28.12
CA SER A 234 10.41 10.13 -27.41
C SER A 234 9.34 9.07 -27.75
N SER A 235 9.24 8.69 -29.02
CA SER A 235 8.23 7.74 -29.49
C SER A 235 8.70 6.28 -29.51
N GLY A 236 9.98 6.03 -29.77
CA GLY A 236 10.54 4.70 -30.03
C GLY A 236 11.18 4.01 -28.82
N SER A 237 11.37 4.70 -27.69
CA SER A 237 12.04 4.14 -26.51
C SER A 237 11.13 3.36 -25.57
N GLY A 238 9.81 3.53 -25.66
CA GLY A 238 8.83 2.92 -24.76
C GLY A 238 8.79 3.55 -23.36
N ILE A 239 9.51 4.65 -23.12
CA ILE A 239 9.66 5.27 -21.80
C ILE A 239 8.34 5.70 -21.16
N ALA A 240 7.40 6.22 -21.96
CA ALA A 240 6.07 6.60 -21.47
C ALA A 240 5.27 5.39 -20.96
N GLY A 241 5.36 4.25 -21.64
CA GLY A 241 4.72 2.99 -21.22
C GLY A 241 5.39 2.39 -19.98
N ALA A 242 6.72 2.39 -19.94
CA ALA A 242 7.50 1.89 -18.82
C ALA A 242 7.22 2.67 -17.53
N LEU A 243 7.34 4.00 -17.58
CA LEU A 243 7.05 4.85 -16.42
C LEU A 243 5.58 4.82 -16.04
N SER A 244 4.65 4.68 -16.99
CA SER A 244 3.24 4.46 -16.66
C SER A 244 2.95 3.13 -15.96
N SER A 245 3.75 2.09 -16.19
CA SER A 245 3.63 0.86 -15.42
C SER A 245 4.14 1.07 -13.99
N VAL A 246 5.37 1.56 -13.84
CA VAL A 246 6.05 1.74 -12.54
C VAL A 246 5.28 2.69 -11.61
N THR A 247 4.79 3.80 -12.16
CA THR A 247 4.08 4.83 -11.38
C THR A 247 2.67 4.40 -11.01
N HIS A 248 2.03 3.54 -11.82
CA HIS A 248 0.74 2.96 -11.49
C HIS A 248 0.89 2.00 -10.29
N LEU A 249 2.03 1.32 -10.23
CA LEU A 249 2.33 0.24 -9.31
C LEU A 249 2.65 0.70 -7.90
N THR A 250 3.65 1.56 -7.77
CA THR A 250 4.14 2.14 -6.50
C THR A 250 3.02 2.69 -5.64
N ARG A 251 1.90 3.07 -6.25
CA ARG A 251 0.73 3.54 -5.54
C ARG A 251 -0.43 2.55 -5.44
N THR A 252 -0.69 1.67 -6.41
CA THR A 252 -1.59 0.52 -6.12
C THR A 252 -1.06 -0.30 -4.95
N HIS A 253 0.26 -0.43 -4.78
CA HIS A 253 0.87 -1.07 -3.62
C HIS A 253 0.59 -0.33 -2.31
N HIS A 254 0.66 1.01 -2.27
CA HIS A 254 0.11 1.75 -1.14
C HIS A 254 -1.39 1.41 -0.99
N TYR A 255 -2.25 1.63 -1.98
CA TYR A 255 -3.70 1.37 -1.81
C TYR A 255 -4.08 -0.08 -1.40
N ILE A 256 -3.28 -1.07 -1.79
CA ILE A 256 -3.52 -2.49 -1.56
C ILE A 256 -2.95 -2.94 -0.20
N VAL A 257 -1.73 -2.52 0.16
CA VAL A 257 -1.16 -2.73 1.51
C VAL A 257 -1.99 -1.97 2.56
N LEU A 258 -2.61 -0.85 2.18
CA LEU A 258 -3.48 -0.04 3.03
C LEU A 258 -4.92 -0.60 3.16
N CYS A 259 -5.28 -1.71 2.51
CA CYS A 259 -6.61 -2.32 2.57
C CYS A 259 -6.51 -3.79 3.00
N PRO A 260 -6.54 -4.11 4.31
CA PRO A 260 -6.58 -5.49 4.75
C PRO A 260 -7.90 -6.11 4.30
N THR A 261 -7.79 -7.12 3.44
CA THR A 261 -8.89 -7.89 2.87
C THR A 261 -9.72 -8.58 3.95
N ARG A 262 -10.76 -7.90 4.46
CA ARG A 262 -11.92 -8.61 4.98
C ARG A 262 -12.89 -8.84 3.84
N ARG A 263 -13.26 -10.11 3.72
CA ARG A 263 -14.06 -10.77 2.67
C ARG A 263 -15.47 -10.20 2.58
N ASP A 264 -15.64 -8.98 2.07
CA ASP A 264 -16.94 -8.43 1.71
C ASP A 264 -16.95 -8.08 0.21
N THR A 265 -17.97 -8.59 -0.47
CA THR A 265 -18.28 -8.37 -1.88
C THR A 265 -18.14 -6.90 -2.29
N MET A 266 -17.42 -6.62 -3.38
CA MET A 266 -17.34 -5.31 -4.04
C MET A 266 -18.70 -4.88 -4.62
N THR A 267 -19.62 -4.54 -3.73
CA THR A 267 -20.86 -3.82 -4.04
C THR A 267 -20.97 -2.65 -3.08
N ASP A 268 -20.88 -1.45 -3.65
CA ASP A 268 -21.22 -0.16 -3.06
C ASP A 268 -20.27 0.38 -1.95
N THR A 269 -19.75 1.59 -2.18
CA THR A 269 -19.21 2.53 -1.16
C THR A 269 -18.25 1.97 -0.08
N ALA A 270 -17.35 1.06 -0.43
CA ALA A 270 -16.36 0.49 0.52
C ALA A 270 -15.30 1.49 1.05
N PHE A 271 -15.08 2.64 0.39
CA PHE A 271 -14.05 3.61 0.78
C PHE A 271 -14.28 4.29 2.14
N ARG A 272 -15.52 4.31 2.64
CA ARG A 272 -15.87 4.90 3.96
C ARG A 272 -15.69 3.93 5.12
N LYS A 273 -15.47 2.64 4.84
CA LYS A 273 -15.20 1.59 5.82
C LYS A 273 -13.70 1.33 5.99
N ILE A 274 -12.86 2.01 5.19
CA ILE A 274 -11.41 1.92 5.31
C ILE A 274 -11.02 2.77 6.52
N ASP A 275 -10.50 2.11 7.54
CA ASP A 275 -9.97 2.74 8.74
C ASP A 275 -8.58 3.29 8.43
N VAL A 276 -8.53 4.58 8.14
CA VAL A 276 -7.32 5.27 7.67
C VAL A 276 -6.40 5.61 8.83
N ASP A 277 -6.94 5.63 10.04
CA ASP A 277 -6.20 5.91 11.26
C ASP A 277 -5.19 4.78 11.52
N LYS A 278 -5.39 3.59 10.93
CA LYS A 278 -4.40 2.48 10.89
C LYS A 278 -3.15 2.75 10.04
N LEU A 279 -3.11 3.85 9.30
CA LEU A 279 -2.10 4.16 8.29
C LEU A 279 -1.26 5.38 8.64
N GLU A 280 -1.49 6.00 9.80
CA GLU A 280 -0.66 7.10 10.30
C GLU A 280 0.64 6.57 10.93
N GLU A 281 1.77 7.23 10.66
CA GLU A 281 3.05 6.89 11.34
C GLU A 281 2.99 7.18 12.85
N ASP A 282 2.02 7.99 13.30
CA ASP A 282 1.81 8.36 14.70
C ASP A 282 0.96 7.34 15.49
N ILE A 283 0.72 6.15 14.93
CA ILE A 283 0.04 5.09 15.67
C ILE A 283 1.01 4.51 16.69
N LEU A 284 0.73 4.75 17.96
CA LEU A 284 1.35 4.00 19.05
C LEU A 284 1.02 2.53 18.86
N LEU A 285 2.00 1.73 18.44
CA LEU A 285 1.84 0.28 18.36
C LEU A 285 1.68 -0.26 19.79
N ALA A 286 1.06 -1.42 19.93
CA ALA A 286 0.94 -2.06 21.25
C ALA A 286 2.32 -2.29 21.91
N THR A 287 3.37 -2.45 21.10
CA THR A 287 4.77 -2.56 21.50
C THR A 287 5.40 -1.24 21.97
N ASP A 288 4.83 -0.08 21.59
CA ASP A 288 5.35 1.25 21.96
C ASP A 288 4.75 1.75 23.28
N LEU A 289 3.70 1.07 23.78
CA LEU A 289 2.97 1.45 24.98
C LEU A 289 3.66 1.01 26.29
N TYR A 290 4.64 0.12 26.21
CA TYR A 290 5.39 -0.38 27.37
C TYR A 290 6.76 -0.91 26.97
N ASP A 291 7.74 -0.78 27.85
CA ASP A 291 9.06 -1.41 27.65
C ASP A 291 8.95 -2.93 27.68
N PRO A 292 9.54 -3.66 26.71
CA PRO A 292 9.49 -5.12 26.69
C PRO A 292 10.10 -5.72 27.97
N ASP A 293 9.58 -6.88 28.37
CA ASP A 293 10.08 -7.58 29.56
C ASP A 293 11.57 -7.94 29.37
N PRO A 294 12.47 -7.49 30.26
CA PRO A 294 13.91 -7.71 30.12
C PRO A 294 14.31 -9.19 30.14
N ARG A 295 13.44 -10.09 30.63
CA ARG A 295 13.67 -11.54 30.67
C ARG A 295 13.48 -12.22 29.31
N GLY A 296 12.78 -11.58 28.37
CA GLY A 296 12.31 -12.21 27.12
C GLY A 296 11.27 -13.31 27.36
N PRO A 297 10.71 -13.91 26.29
CA PRO A 297 9.62 -14.89 26.40
C PRO A 297 10.03 -16.18 27.12
N ASP A 298 11.22 -16.72 26.79
CA ASP A 298 11.74 -17.94 27.40
C ASP A 298 12.14 -17.76 28.87
N GLY A 299 12.73 -16.61 29.20
CA GLY A 299 13.11 -16.26 30.57
C GLY A 299 11.91 -16.00 31.47
N ALA A 300 10.89 -15.31 30.97
CA ALA A 300 9.64 -15.09 31.69
C ALA A 300 8.90 -16.41 31.97
N LEU A 301 8.92 -17.36 31.02
CA LEU A 301 8.32 -18.68 31.21
C LEU A 301 9.07 -19.52 32.25
N ALA A 302 10.40 -19.50 32.22
CA ALA A 302 11.23 -20.19 33.20
C ALA A 302 11.02 -19.65 34.63
N ASP A 303 10.96 -18.31 34.77
CA ASP A 303 10.67 -17.65 36.04
C ASP A 303 9.26 -17.96 36.55
N ALA A 304 8.24 -17.90 35.67
CA ALA A 304 6.87 -18.25 36.01
C ALA A 304 6.76 -19.70 36.52
N LYS A 305 7.36 -20.67 35.81
CA LYS A 305 7.37 -22.08 36.23
C LYS A 305 8.09 -22.29 37.57
N SER A 306 9.20 -21.57 37.80
CA SER A 306 9.93 -21.59 39.07
C SER A 306 9.09 -21.06 40.24
N LYS A 307 8.50 -19.86 40.07
CA LYS A 307 7.63 -19.23 41.09
C LYS A 307 6.42 -20.10 41.39
N THR A 308 5.77 -20.69 40.39
CA THR A 308 4.65 -21.63 40.60
C THR A 308 5.04 -22.84 41.46
N GLY A 309 6.24 -23.40 41.26
CA GLY A 309 6.75 -24.49 42.09
C GLY A 309 6.96 -24.08 43.56
N GLN A 310 7.50 -22.88 43.78
CA GLN A 310 7.70 -22.31 45.11
C GLN A 310 6.36 -22.00 45.79
N VAL A 311 5.39 -21.44 45.07
CA VAL A 311 4.02 -21.17 45.56
C VAL A 311 3.34 -22.45 46.05
N ARG A 312 3.39 -23.53 45.27
CA ARG A 312 2.81 -24.83 45.69
C ARG A 312 3.47 -25.34 46.97
N THR A 313 4.77 -25.14 47.11
CA THR A 313 5.52 -25.51 48.32
C THR A 313 5.12 -24.65 49.52
N ALA A 314 5.00 -23.33 49.35
CA ALA A 314 4.57 -22.40 50.40
C ALA A 314 3.13 -22.70 50.88
N LEU A 315 2.22 -22.97 49.95
CA LEU A 315 0.85 -23.36 50.27
C LEU A 315 0.78 -24.69 51.04
N SER A 316 1.62 -25.67 50.71
CA SER A 316 1.70 -26.93 51.46
C SER A 316 2.17 -26.74 52.91
N LYS A 317 2.91 -25.66 53.18
CA LYS A 317 3.36 -25.25 54.53
C LYS A 317 2.36 -24.37 55.26
N GLY A 318 1.25 -23.98 54.61
CA GLY A 318 0.27 -23.04 55.15
C GLY A 318 0.68 -21.57 55.05
N ASP A 319 1.77 -21.24 54.36
CA ASP A 319 2.25 -19.87 54.18
C ASP A 319 1.58 -19.23 52.94
N VAL A 320 0.35 -18.77 53.12
CA VAL A 320 -0.44 -18.11 52.07
C VAL A 320 0.08 -16.69 51.79
N GLN A 321 0.56 -15.99 52.82
CA GLN A 321 1.09 -14.62 52.70
C GLN A 321 2.36 -14.58 51.84
N GLY A 322 3.33 -15.44 52.16
CA GLY A 322 4.57 -15.55 51.38
C GLY A 322 4.31 -16.05 49.97
N ALA A 323 3.37 -17.00 49.79
CA ALA A 323 2.98 -17.49 48.47
C ALA A 323 2.40 -16.37 47.58
N LEU A 324 1.50 -15.53 48.13
CA LEU A 324 0.87 -14.45 47.38
C LEU A 324 1.86 -13.33 47.08
N SER A 325 2.70 -12.93 48.04
CA SER A 325 3.74 -11.92 47.81
C SER A 325 4.74 -12.35 46.72
N LEU A 326 5.17 -13.62 46.75
CA LEU A 326 6.12 -14.15 45.77
C LEU A 326 5.56 -14.15 44.35
N ILE A 327 4.32 -14.60 44.15
CA ILE A 327 3.73 -14.73 42.80
C ILE A 327 3.35 -13.39 42.19
N LEU A 328 3.09 -12.37 43.01
CA LEU A 328 2.78 -11.01 42.58
C LEU A 328 4.04 -10.18 42.28
N THR A 329 5.24 -10.67 42.60
CA THR A 329 6.50 -9.98 42.33
C THR A 329 6.93 -10.24 40.88
N ASP A 330 7.20 -9.18 40.12
CA ASP A 330 7.60 -9.20 38.70
C ASP A 330 6.71 -10.10 37.81
N PRO A 331 5.40 -9.80 37.69
CA PRO A 331 4.49 -10.59 36.86
C PRO A 331 4.91 -10.56 35.39
N PRO A 332 4.76 -11.66 34.63
CA PRO A 332 5.01 -11.65 33.18
C PRO A 332 3.98 -10.76 32.49
N TYR A 333 4.41 -9.94 31.55
CA TYR A 333 3.56 -9.05 30.77
C TYR A 333 3.95 -9.04 29.28
N GLY A 334 3.06 -8.53 28.44
CA GLY A 334 3.28 -8.40 27.00
C GLY A 334 2.70 -9.55 26.16
N SER A 335 2.62 -9.35 24.85
CA SER A 335 1.96 -10.29 23.90
C SER A 335 2.78 -11.53 23.59
N GLU A 336 4.09 -11.49 23.81
CA GLU A 336 5.01 -12.60 23.49
C GLU A 336 5.03 -13.69 24.58
N ALA A 337 4.61 -13.36 25.80
CA ALA A 337 4.72 -14.22 26.98
C ALA A 337 3.37 -14.87 27.41
N GLU A 338 2.51 -15.24 26.45
CA GLU A 338 1.17 -15.79 26.75
C GLU A 338 1.20 -17.05 27.62
N GLU A 339 2.13 -18.00 27.37
CA GLU A 339 2.25 -19.21 28.18
C GLU A 339 2.65 -18.89 29.63
N ALA A 340 3.59 -17.97 29.82
CA ALA A 340 4.04 -17.54 31.15
C ALA A 340 2.89 -16.88 31.93
N LYS A 341 2.14 -16.00 31.26
CA LYS A 341 0.94 -15.35 31.82
C LYS A 341 -0.12 -16.37 32.23
N ALA A 342 -0.40 -17.38 31.40
CA ALA A 342 -1.35 -18.43 31.74
C ALA A 342 -0.94 -19.21 33.00
N VAL A 343 0.33 -19.64 33.08
CA VAL A 343 0.87 -20.39 34.24
C VAL A 343 0.80 -19.57 35.52
N THR A 344 1.20 -18.30 35.48
CA THR A 344 1.14 -17.40 36.63
C THR A 344 -0.31 -17.14 37.05
N THR A 345 -1.21 -16.88 36.09
CA THR A 345 -2.64 -16.62 36.38
C THR A 345 -3.30 -17.80 37.10
N SER A 346 -3.08 -19.03 36.61
CA SER A 346 -3.59 -20.23 37.28
C SER A 346 -3.04 -20.39 38.70
N SER A 347 -1.77 -20.02 38.91
CA SER A 347 -1.13 -20.09 40.23
C SER A 347 -1.70 -19.07 41.20
N VAL A 348 -1.94 -17.83 40.74
CA VAL A 348 -2.58 -16.78 41.53
C VAL A 348 -3.98 -17.22 41.95
N PHE A 349 -4.81 -17.76 41.03
CA PHE A 349 -6.17 -18.18 41.37
C PHE A 349 -6.21 -19.35 42.35
N LEU A 350 -5.22 -20.24 42.29
CA LEU A 350 -5.06 -21.31 43.27
C LEU A 350 -4.82 -20.73 44.68
N VAL A 351 -3.97 -19.70 44.81
CA VAL A 351 -3.76 -19.00 46.09
C VAL A 351 -5.05 -18.31 46.56
N LEU A 352 -5.71 -17.55 45.68
CA LEU A 352 -6.95 -16.81 46.02
C LEU A 352 -8.08 -17.73 46.48
N THR A 353 -8.23 -18.90 45.83
CA THR A 353 -9.26 -19.89 46.17
C THR A 353 -8.94 -20.66 47.45
N SER A 354 -7.65 -20.82 47.78
CA SER A 354 -7.21 -21.48 49.02
C SER A 354 -7.30 -20.59 50.27
N THR A 355 -7.52 -19.28 50.09
CA THR A 355 -7.52 -18.30 51.18
C THR A 355 -8.91 -18.14 51.80
N LYS A 356 -8.99 -18.12 53.13
CA LYS A 356 -10.25 -17.83 53.85
C LYS A 356 -10.52 -16.33 53.86
N ALA A 357 -11.79 -15.95 53.74
CA ALA A 357 -12.21 -14.53 53.72
C ALA A 357 -11.77 -13.73 54.96
N THR A 358 -11.64 -14.38 56.12
CA THR A 358 -11.18 -13.75 57.38
C THR A 358 -9.71 -13.33 57.35
N ASP A 359 -8.90 -13.98 56.51
CA ASP A 359 -7.44 -13.80 56.51
C ASP A 359 -7.01 -12.75 55.48
N ILE A 360 -7.91 -12.37 54.57
CA ILE A 360 -7.67 -11.41 53.48
C ILE A 360 -7.10 -10.07 54.02
N PRO A 361 -7.70 -9.39 55.03
CA PRO A 361 -7.19 -8.10 55.48
C PRO A 361 -5.76 -8.18 56.03
N ASN A 362 -5.42 -9.27 56.72
CA ASN A 362 -4.06 -9.47 57.24
C ASN A 362 -3.05 -9.69 56.10
N ILE A 363 -3.45 -10.43 55.06
CA ILE A 363 -2.62 -10.63 53.87
C ILE A 363 -2.41 -9.30 53.14
N LEU A 364 -3.47 -8.52 52.94
CA LEU A 364 -3.38 -7.22 52.26
C LEU A 364 -2.43 -6.23 52.97
N ASN A 365 -2.41 -6.24 54.31
CA ASN A 365 -1.47 -5.44 55.11
C ASN A 365 0.00 -5.84 54.91
N SER A 366 0.26 -7.10 54.54
CA SER A 366 1.62 -7.61 54.31
C SER A 366 2.13 -7.38 52.89
N LEU A 367 1.25 -7.01 51.95
CA LEU A 367 1.60 -6.77 50.56
C LEU A 367 2.08 -5.33 50.36
N GLU A 368 3.03 -5.16 49.45
CA GLU A 368 3.52 -3.85 49.04
C GLU A 368 2.49 -3.14 48.13
N PRO A 369 2.51 -1.79 48.06
CA PRO A 369 1.56 -1.04 47.24
C PRO A 369 1.52 -1.46 45.76
N GLU A 370 2.66 -1.83 45.17
CA GLU A 370 2.75 -2.32 43.79
C GLU A 370 2.11 -3.72 43.62
N GLN A 371 2.18 -4.54 44.67
CA GLN A 371 1.55 -5.87 44.70
C GLN A 371 0.02 -5.75 44.80
N HIS A 372 -0.51 -4.71 45.45
CA HIS A 372 -1.95 -4.41 45.45
C HIS A 372 -2.47 -4.15 44.03
N ASP A 373 -1.74 -3.33 43.26
CA ASP A 373 -2.12 -3.03 41.88
C ASP A 373 -2.03 -4.28 41.00
N THR A 374 -0.96 -5.08 41.16
CA THR A 374 -0.78 -6.33 40.43
C THR A 374 -1.87 -7.35 40.76
N LEU A 375 -2.26 -7.47 42.04
CA LEU A 375 -3.37 -8.31 42.47
C LEU A 375 -4.68 -7.85 41.80
N MET A 376 -4.95 -6.55 41.78
CA MET A 376 -6.13 -6.00 41.13
C MET A 376 -6.20 -6.35 39.64
N LYS A 377 -5.06 -6.34 38.93
CA LYS A 377 -4.99 -6.79 37.51
C LYS A 377 -5.44 -8.24 37.36
N TYR A 378 -4.96 -9.14 38.21
CA TYR A 378 -5.32 -10.56 38.16
C TYR A 378 -6.79 -10.80 38.53
N LEU A 379 -7.38 -10.00 39.44
CA LEU A 379 -8.81 -10.07 39.74
C LEU A 379 -9.66 -9.74 38.51
N TYR A 380 -9.37 -8.64 37.81
CA TYR A 380 -10.07 -8.30 36.57
C TYR A 380 -9.86 -9.33 35.47
N LYS A 381 -8.65 -9.86 35.34
CA LYS A 381 -8.35 -10.96 34.40
C LYS A 381 -9.21 -12.19 34.71
N GLY A 382 -9.34 -12.57 35.97
CA GLY A 382 -10.17 -13.70 36.40
C GLY A 382 -11.65 -13.47 36.11
N MET A 383 -12.14 -12.25 36.29
CA MET A 383 -13.52 -11.91 35.92
C MET A 383 -13.76 -11.96 34.42
N ALA A 384 -12.78 -11.58 33.59
CA ALA A 384 -12.87 -11.68 32.13
C ALA A 384 -12.89 -13.14 31.63
N MET A 385 -12.13 -14.03 32.28
CA MET A 385 -12.03 -15.46 31.92
C MET A 385 -13.30 -16.27 32.21
N GLN A 386 -14.27 -15.73 32.97
CA GLN A 386 -15.54 -16.40 33.26
C GLN A 386 -16.39 -16.68 32.01
N ASN A 387 -16.17 -15.91 30.94
CA ASN A 387 -16.88 -16.11 29.68
C ASN A 387 -16.30 -17.26 28.85
N GLU A 388 -15.16 -17.84 29.26
CA GLU A 388 -14.59 -19.00 28.59
C GLU A 388 -15.14 -20.31 29.19
N PRO A 389 -15.70 -21.21 28.36
CA PRO A 389 -16.32 -22.46 28.83
C PRO A 389 -15.34 -23.47 29.45
N THR A 390 -14.04 -23.20 29.42
CA THR A 390 -12.96 -24.11 29.83
C THR A 390 -12.41 -23.84 31.23
N VAL A 391 -12.76 -22.71 31.87
CA VAL A 391 -12.16 -22.31 33.16
C VAL A 391 -13.23 -22.05 34.21
N GLU A 392 -13.33 -22.94 35.20
CA GLU A 392 -14.18 -22.75 36.37
C GLU A 392 -13.54 -21.73 37.33
N VAL A 393 -13.84 -20.44 37.12
CA VAL A 393 -13.41 -19.36 38.03
C VAL A 393 -14.54 -19.06 39.02
N ASN A 394 -14.27 -19.17 40.31
CA ASN A 394 -15.24 -18.81 41.35
C ASN A 394 -15.36 -17.27 41.48
N SER A 395 -16.33 -16.69 40.78
CA SER A 395 -16.61 -15.25 40.77
C SER A 395 -16.83 -14.65 42.15
N SER A 396 -17.44 -15.41 43.07
CA SER A 396 -17.76 -14.91 44.42
C SER A 396 -16.51 -14.60 45.22
N ILE A 397 -15.48 -15.46 45.13
CA ILE A 397 -14.19 -15.27 45.80
C ILE A 397 -13.48 -14.05 45.22
N LEU A 398 -13.46 -13.89 43.89
CA LEU A 398 -12.85 -12.73 43.24
C LEU A 398 -13.51 -11.41 43.65
N LEU A 399 -14.84 -11.39 43.77
CA LEU A 399 -15.57 -10.20 44.24
C LEU A 399 -15.28 -9.87 45.70
N THR A 400 -15.16 -10.88 46.57
CA THR A 400 -14.75 -10.68 47.97
C THR A 400 -13.35 -10.09 48.06
N TRP A 401 -12.39 -10.61 47.28
CA TRP A 401 -11.03 -10.05 47.21
C TRP A 401 -11.03 -8.63 46.67
N HIS A 402 -11.81 -8.35 45.62
CA HIS A 402 -11.93 -7.02 45.05
C HIS A 402 -12.50 -6.01 46.05
N GLU A 403 -13.56 -6.36 46.78
CA GLU A 403 -14.15 -5.52 47.84
C GLU A 403 -13.08 -5.17 48.88
N LYS A 404 -12.41 -6.17 49.45
CA LYS A 404 -11.42 -5.95 50.53
C LYS A 404 -10.17 -5.20 50.05
N LEU A 405 -9.71 -5.46 48.84
CA LEU A 405 -8.59 -4.72 48.25
C LEU A 405 -8.95 -3.25 48.01
N THR A 406 -10.18 -2.98 47.55
CA THR A 406 -10.64 -1.61 47.30
C THR A 406 -10.89 -0.84 48.61
N GLU A 407 -11.39 -1.50 49.65
CA GLU A 407 -11.51 -0.91 51.00
C GLU A 407 -10.14 -0.51 51.56
N PHE A 408 -9.10 -1.31 51.30
CA PHE A 408 -7.76 -1.09 51.83
C PHE A 408 -6.93 -0.09 51.01
N ALA A 409 -6.78 -0.31 49.70
CA ALA A 409 -5.94 0.49 48.82
C ALA A 409 -6.67 1.70 48.19
N GLY A 410 -7.98 1.82 48.41
CA GLY A 410 -8.84 2.82 47.81
C GLY A 410 -9.08 2.59 46.31
N THR A 411 -9.85 3.49 45.70
CA THR A 411 -10.19 3.42 44.26
C THR A 411 -9.01 3.70 43.33
N GLY A 412 -7.90 4.23 43.86
CA GLY A 412 -6.69 4.51 43.09
C GLY A 412 -6.07 3.26 42.46
N CYS A 413 -6.15 2.10 43.11
CA CYS A 413 -5.64 0.84 42.55
C CYS A 413 -6.42 0.43 41.29
N ILE A 414 -7.74 0.63 41.28
CA ILE A 414 -8.59 0.37 40.10
C ILE A 414 -8.19 1.27 38.94
N VAL A 415 -8.02 2.57 39.20
CA VAL A 415 -7.63 3.54 38.15
C VAL A 415 -6.28 3.16 37.55
N ARG A 416 -5.30 2.80 38.39
CA ARG A 416 -3.97 2.39 37.90
C ARG A 416 -4.05 1.16 37.01
N VAL A 417 -4.84 0.15 37.37
CA VAL A 417 -5.08 -1.02 36.52
C VAL A 417 -5.71 -0.65 35.18
N MET A 418 -6.70 0.25 35.17
CA MET A 418 -7.39 0.67 33.94
C MET A 418 -6.48 1.48 33.00
N THR A 419 -5.45 2.14 33.54
CA THR A 419 -4.49 2.93 32.77
C THR A 419 -3.23 2.16 32.36
N ASP A 420 -2.94 1.05 33.02
CA ASP A 420 -1.70 0.31 32.79
C ASP A 420 -1.74 -0.48 31.47
N ARG A 421 -0.68 -0.34 30.67
CA ARG A 421 -0.51 -1.01 29.37
C ARG A 421 0.26 -2.32 29.49
N ARG A 422 0.93 -2.57 30.63
CA ARG A 422 1.58 -3.85 30.97
C ARG A 422 0.51 -4.83 31.47
N VAL A 423 -0.22 -5.41 30.52
CA VAL A 423 -1.31 -6.36 30.79
C VAL A 423 -0.76 -7.75 31.09
N VAL A 424 -1.24 -8.33 32.19
CA VAL A 424 -0.83 -9.64 32.74
C VAL A 424 -1.64 -10.81 32.25
#